data_AF-A0A815S5U6-F1
#
_entry.id   AF-A0A815S5U6-F1
#
_cell.length_a   1.000
_cell.length_b   1.000
_cell.length_c   1.000
_cell.angle_alpha   90.00
_cell.angle_beta   90.00
_cell.angle_gamma   90.00
#
_symmetry.space_group_name_H-M   'P 1'
#
loop_
_entity.id
_entity.type
_entity.pdbx_description
1 polymer ?
#
loop_
_entity_poly.entity_id
_entity_poly.type
_entity_poly.pdbx_seq_one_letter_code
_entity_poly.pdbx_strand_id
1 'polypeptide(L)'
;MAEPSNTTDTNPVTYKFRFGTSDKLVHLTEEQLHSIRYLSALIAHKDHFLSVENENGECVLNYPIEYRWFMPILCSIISKQAHILFNELAEDENLLDVLQLSDYLCIEPFPLPHRRYQNLLRSNPVNIENKNQRVKYHKANLPEARQTAAEFLIALARNQYKLSDSYTRKDIFTLINIILFNSAVFNSRFRHHTLRVAKSRCYSFFSKSQQRQLQTTHRFAQYRGSKSFVYISDDDKPLPDNFQNTFTWRGHHVPIENNQTNLLSATSEKTFT
;
A
#
# COMPACT_ATOMS: atom_id res chain seq x y z
N MET A 1 -27.68 51.95 -25.85
CA MET A 1 -27.70 50.47 -25.93
C MET A 1 -26.73 49.98 -24.88
N ALA A 2 -27.17 49.11 -23.97
CA ALA A 2 -26.31 48.48 -22.98
C ALA A 2 -26.24 46.99 -23.30
N GLU A 3 -25.05 46.43 -23.37
CA GLU A 3 -24.86 44.99 -23.55
C GLU A 3 -25.20 44.27 -22.23
N PRO A 4 -25.96 43.17 -22.25
CA PRO A 4 -26.15 42.35 -21.06
C PRO A 4 -24.88 41.53 -20.82
N SER A 5 -24.17 41.87 -19.74
CA SER A 5 -23.04 41.08 -19.24
C SER A 5 -23.54 39.76 -18.66
N ASN A 6 -23.69 38.73 -19.50
CA ASN A 6 -23.94 37.36 -19.07
C ASN A 6 -22.68 36.75 -18.43
N THR A 7 -22.39 37.14 -17.19
CA THR A 7 -21.55 36.36 -16.29
C THR A 7 -22.36 35.15 -15.83
N THR A 8 -22.33 34.07 -16.60
CA THR A 8 -22.80 32.77 -16.11
C THR A 8 -21.86 32.29 -15.02
N ASP A 9 -22.26 32.45 -13.77
CA ASP A 9 -21.73 31.73 -12.62
C ASP A 9 -22.08 30.24 -12.76
N THR A 10 -21.36 29.55 -13.66
CA THR A 10 -21.38 28.09 -13.76
C THR A 10 -20.68 27.51 -12.55
N ASN A 11 -21.44 27.34 -11.46
CA ASN A 11 -21.07 26.47 -10.35
C ASN A 11 -20.58 25.13 -10.93
N PRO A 12 -19.41 24.61 -10.49
CA PRO A 12 -18.80 23.45 -11.11
C PRO A 12 -19.72 22.22 -10.99
N VAL A 13 -20.13 21.68 -12.14
CA VAL A 13 -21.00 20.50 -12.20
C VAL A 13 -20.32 19.36 -11.47
N THR A 14 -21.01 18.85 -10.44
CA THR A 14 -20.48 17.85 -9.51
C THR A 14 -21.39 16.64 -9.51
N TYR A 15 -20.85 15.50 -9.92
CA TYR A 15 -21.55 14.23 -10.03
C TYR A 15 -21.44 13.44 -8.72
N LYS A 16 -22.56 12.90 -8.24
CA LYS A 16 -22.65 12.14 -6.99
C LYS A 16 -22.67 10.65 -7.28
N PHE A 17 -21.75 9.89 -6.71
CA PHE A 17 -21.69 8.43 -6.84
C PHE A 17 -21.77 7.74 -5.49
N ARG A 18 -22.81 6.94 -5.27
CA ARG A 18 -23.02 6.13 -4.06
C ARG A 18 -22.62 4.69 -4.34
N PHE A 19 -21.99 4.04 -3.36
CA PHE A 19 -21.53 2.66 -3.53
C PHE A 19 -22.64 1.70 -3.08
N GLY A 20 -23.12 0.81 -3.95
CA GLY A 20 -24.18 -0.14 -3.61
C GLY A 20 -23.82 -1.07 -2.46
N THR A 21 -22.52 -1.26 -2.20
CA THR A 21 -21.98 -2.06 -1.09
C THR A 21 -21.80 -1.28 0.22
N SER A 22 -21.98 0.04 0.24
CA SER A 22 -21.81 0.88 1.43
C SER A 22 -22.38 2.28 1.24
N ASP A 23 -23.06 2.85 2.23
CA ASP A 23 -23.63 4.22 2.21
C ASP A 23 -22.62 5.38 2.12
N LYS A 24 -21.38 5.08 1.72
CA LYS A 24 -20.36 6.05 1.35
C LYS A 24 -20.67 6.62 -0.04
N LEU A 25 -20.27 7.87 -0.20
CA LEU A 25 -20.52 8.66 -1.39
C LEU A 25 -19.22 9.34 -1.85
N VAL A 26 -19.08 9.52 -3.16
CA VAL A 26 -18.00 10.28 -3.79
C VAL A 26 -18.61 11.38 -4.66
N HIS A 27 -18.01 12.56 -4.58
CA HIS A 27 -18.31 13.69 -5.44
C HIS A 27 -17.19 13.83 -6.46
N LEU A 28 -17.50 13.79 -7.75
CA LEU A 28 -16.54 14.00 -8.83
C LEU A 28 -16.86 15.28 -9.59
N THR A 29 -15.84 16.10 -9.87
CA THR A 29 -15.96 17.15 -10.88
C THR A 29 -16.02 16.53 -12.28
N GLU A 30 -16.45 17.32 -13.26
CA GLU A 30 -16.47 16.88 -14.66
C GLU A 30 -15.10 16.39 -15.17
N GLU A 31 -13.99 17.06 -14.84
CA GLU A 31 -12.63 16.62 -15.21
C GLU A 31 -12.27 15.25 -14.60
N GLN A 32 -12.64 15.04 -13.32
CA GLN A 32 -12.41 13.77 -12.62
C GLN A 32 -13.28 12.65 -13.19
N LEU A 33 -14.52 12.95 -13.58
CA LEU A 33 -15.43 12.02 -14.25
C LEU A 33 -14.86 11.54 -15.60
N HIS A 34 -14.34 12.46 -16.41
CA HIS A 34 -13.72 12.14 -17.72
C HIS A 34 -12.45 11.29 -17.60
N SER A 35 -11.79 11.34 -16.43
CA SER A 35 -10.62 10.49 -16.13
C SER A 35 -10.97 9.03 -15.84
N ILE A 36 -12.26 8.70 -15.68
CA ILE A 36 -12.75 7.34 -15.40
C ILE A 36 -13.84 6.99 -16.42
N ARG A 37 -13.42 6.50 -17.59
CA ARG A 37 -14.28 6.32 -18.78
C ARG A 37 -15.55 5.50 -18.52
N TYR A 38 -15.49 4.51 -17.63
CA TYR A 38 -16.67 3.74 -17.21
C TYR A 38 -17.73 4.63 -16.54
N LEU A 39 -17.33 5.51 -15.62
CA LEU A 39 -18.24 6.44 -14.95
C LEU A 39 -18.76 7.51 -15.91
N SER A 40 -17.92 8.02 -16.83
CA SER A 40 -18.37 8.95 -17.87
C SER A 40 -19.45 8.30 -18.76
N ALA A 41 -19.28 7.04 -19.14
CA ALA A 41 -20.25 6.28 -19.93
C ALA A 41 -21.57 6.04 -19.18
N LEU A 42 -21.55 5.76 -17.87
CA LEU A 42 -22.76 5.65 -17.05
C LEU A 42 -23.59 6.96 -17.05
N ILE A 43 -22.91 8.11 -17.00
CA ILE A 43 -23.55 9.44 -17.03
C ILE A 43 -24.05 9.80 -18.44
N ALA A 44 -23.31 9.44 -19.49
CA ALA A 44 -23.66 9.77 -20.87
C ALA A 44 -24.79 8.89 -21.45
N HIS A 45 -24.96 7.66 -20.93
CA HIS A 45 -25.88 6.67 -21.46
C HIS A 45 -26.91 6.20 -20.41
N LYS A 46 -27.40 7.12 -19.58
CA LYS A 46 -28.34 6.81 -18.48
C LYS A 46 -29.55 5.97 -18.93
N ASP A 47 -30.11 6.27 -20.08
CA ASP A 47 -31.27 5.57 -20.66
C ASP A 47 -31.00 4.10 -21.06
N HIS A 48 -29.72 3.70 -21.12
CA HIS A 48 -29.30 2.33 -21.46
C HIS A 48 -28.88 1.49 -20.25
N PHE A 49 -28.80 2.08 -19.05
CA PHE A 49 -28.44 1.38 -17.83
C PHE A 49 -29.64 1.30 -16.88
N LEU A 50 -29.95 0.09 -16.40
CA LEU A 50 -31.25 -0.28 -15.81
C LEU A 50 -31.70 0.46 -14.53
N SER A 51 -30.81 1.21 -13.89
CA SER A 51 -31.11 2.20 -12.86
C SER A 51 -29.80 2.93 -12.57
N VAL A 52 -29.68 4.20 -12.99
CA VAL A 52 -28.47 4.99 -12.72
C VAL A 52 -28.66 5.83 -11.47
N GLU A 53 -29.68 6.68 -11.41
CA GLU A 53 -29.89 7.63 -10.31
C GLU A 53 -31.03 7.20 -9.38
N ASN A 54 -30.79 7.31 -8.08
CA ASN A 54 -31.83 7.17 -7.06
C ASN A 54 -32.62 8.48 -6.85
N GLU A 55 -33.60 8.45 -5.95
CA GLU A 55 -34.47 9.60 -5.60
C GLU A 55 -33.69 10.86 -5.15
N ASN A 56 -32.44 10.72 -4.69
CA ASN A 56 -31.55 11.82 -4.28
C ASN A 56 -30.68 12.37 -5.42
N GLY A 57 -30.81 11.85 -6.65
CA GLY A 57 -29.93 12.15 -7.77
C GLY A 57 -28.51 11.57 -7.61
N GLU A 58 -28.36 10.48 -6.86
CA GLU A 58 -27.08 9.80 -6.65
C GLU A 58 -26.95 8.63 -7.64
N CYS A 59 -25.86 8.59 -8.40
CA CYS A 59 -25.53 7.48 -9.27
C CYS A 59 -25.10 6.26 -8.46
N VAL A 60 -25.86 5.15 -8.50
CA VAL A 60 -25.58 3.96 -7.68
C VAL A 60 -24.59 3.03 -8.40
N LEU A 61 -23.40 2.89 -7.84
CA LEU A 61 -22.35 2.00 -8.32
C LEU A 61 -22.57 0.59 -7.80
N ASN A 62 -22.90 -0.34 -8.70
CA ASN A 62 -23.11 -1.74 -8.36
C ASN A 62 -21.79 -2.47 -8.03
N TYR A 63 -21.91 -3.60 -7.34
CA TYR A 63 -20.83 -4.58 -7.20
C TYR A 63 -20.31 -4.97 -8.61
N PRO A 64 -18.98 -5.00 -8.86
CA PRO A 64 -17.88 -5.20 -7.91
C PRO A 64 -17.13 -3.93 -7.45
N ILE A 65 -17.67 -2.72 -7.64
CA ILE A 65 -16.94 -1.49 -7.29
C ILE A 65 -17.01 -1.22 -5.78
N GLU A 66 -16.01 -1.68 -5.02
CA GLU A 66 -15.92 -1.43 -3.57
C GLU A 66 -15.22 -0.10 -3.25
N TYR A 67 -15.81 0.72 -2.36
CA TYR A 67 -15.24 2.04 -1.97
C TYR A 67 -13.78 1.98 -1.51
N ARG A 68 -13.41 0.94 -0.74
CA ARG A 68 -12.06 0.75 -0.18
C ARG A 68 -10.99 0.49 -1.24
N TRP A 69 -11.38 0.00 -2.41
CA TRP A 69 -10.50 -0.18 -3.58
C TRP A 69 -10.56 1.04 -4.51
N PHE A 70 -11.76 1.60 -4.72
CA PHE A 70 -11.98 2.74 -5.59
C PHE A 70 -11.24 4.01 -5.12
N MET A 71 -11.24 4.32 -3.81
CA MET A 71 -10.62 5.57 -3.33
C MET A 71 -9.10 5.63 -3.57
N PRO A 72 -8.28 4.60 -3.25
CA PRO A 72 -6.87 4.59 -3.63
C PRO A 72 -6.62 4.75 -5.14
N ILE A 73 -7.48 4.16 -5.99
CA ILE A 73 -7.43 4.32 -7.45
C ILE A 73 -7.69 5.79 -7.83
N LEU A 74 -8.81 6.35 -7.36
CA LEU A 74 -9.21 7.74 -7.62
C LEU A 74 -8.11 8.74 -7.20
N CYS A 75 -7.58 8.60 -5.98
CA CYS A 75 -6.50 9.45 -5.48
C CYS A 75 -5.24 9.35 -6.35
N SER A 76 -4.91 8.15 -6.85
CA SER A 76 -3.77 7.93 -7.74
C SER A 76 -3.93 8.58 -9.12
N ILE A 77 -5.16 8.59 -9.66
CA ILE A 77 -5.49 9.25 -10.94
C ILE A 77 -5.44 10.77 -10.80
N ILE A 78 -6.16 11.34 -9.82
CA ILE A 78 -6.26 12.80 -9.62
C ILE A 78 -4.87 13.41 -9.39
N SER A 79 -4.04 12.75 -8.59
CA SER A 79 -2.66 13.18 -8.32
C SER A 79 -1.67 12.92 -9.47
N LYS A 80 -2.07 12.13 -10.47
CA LYS A 80 -1.23 11.58 -11.54
C LYS A 80 0.00 10.82 -11.00
N GLN A 81 -0.15 10.17 -9.84
CA GLN A 81 0.92 9.49 -9.10
C GLN A 81 0.52 8.06 -8.73
N ALA A 82 1.12 7.09 -9.42
CA ALA A 82 0.91 5.65 -9.23
C ALA A 82 1.26 5.18 -7.82
N HIS A 83 2.24 5.84 -7.18
CA HIS A 83 2.71 5.45 -5.86
C HIS A 83 1.71 5.76 -4.72
N ILE A 84 0.72 6.61 -4.96
CA ILE A 84 -0.37 6.86 -3.98
C ILE A 84 -1.23 5.60 -3.81
N LEU A 85 -1.47 4.83 -4.88
CA LEU A 85 -2.20 3.56 -4.81
C LEU A 85 -1.60 2.61 -3.76
N PHE A 86 -0.27 2.50 -3.73
CA PHE A 86 0.48 1.64 -2.80
C PHE A 86 0.57 2.21 -1.37
N ASN A 87 0.40 3.52 -1.20
CA ASN A 87 0.45 4.18 0.10
C ASN A 87 -0.92 4.18 0.79
N GLU A 88 -2.01 4.33 0.03
CA GLU A 88 -3.36 4.44 0.57
C GLU A 88 -4.09 3.11 0.68
N LEU A 89 -3.79 2.14 -0.20
CA LEU A 89 -4.37 0.81 -0.11
C LEU A 89 -3.93 0.10 1.19
N ALA A 90 -4.91 -0.35 1.98
CA ALA A 90 -4.65 -1.06 3.25
C ALA A 90 -3.91 -2.39 3.03
N GLU A 91 -3.18 -2.87 4.04
CA GLU A 91 -2.23 -3.99 3.91
C GLU A 91 -2.91 -5.34 3.64
N ASP A 92 -4.13 -5.51 4.15
CA ASP A 92 -5.01 -6.66 3.98
C ASP A 92 -5.61 -6.76 2.56
N GLU A 93 -5.76 -5.63 1.86
CA GLU A 93 -6.30 -5.59 0.51
C GLU A 93 -5.36 -6.17 -0.56
N ASN A 94 -5.94 -6.79 -1.58
CA ASN A 94 -5.17 -7.38 -2.68
C ASN A 94 -4.98 -6.39 -3.84
N LEU A 95 -3.78 -5.82 -3.94
CA LEU A 95 -3.41 -4.91 -5.04
C LEU A 95 -3.70 -5.48 -6.44
N LEU A 96 -3.66 -6.81 -6.65
CA LEU A 96 -3.98 -7.39 -7.96
C LEU A 96 -5.46 -7.18 -8.35
N ASP A 97 -6.37 -7.33 -7.38
CA ASP A 97 -7.81 -7.18 -7.58
C ASP A 97 -8.16 -5.70 -7.78
N VAL A 98 -7.44 -4.80 -7.08
CA VAL A 98 -7.53 -3.34 -7.25
C VAL A 98 -7.00 -2.88 -8.64
N LEU A 99 -5.95 -3.51 -9.15
CA LEU A 99 -5.48 -3.26 -10.52
C LEU A 99 -6.47 -3.79 -11.57
N GLN A 100 -7.12 -4.93 -11.30
CA GLN A 100 -8.18 -5.47 -12.15
C GLN A 100 -9.45 -4.58 -12.12
N LEU A 101 -9.77 -3.95 -10.98
CA LEU A 101 -10.80 -2.92 -10.90
C LEU A 101 -10.41 -1.66 -11.70
N SER A 102 -9.13 -1.27 -11.70
CA SER A 102 -8.65 -0.16 -12.56
C SER A 102 -8.88 -0.45 -14.04
N ASP A 103 -8.61 -1.70 -14.47
CA ASP A 103 -8.83 -2.16 -15.84
C ASP A 103 -10.34 -2.18 -16.18
N TYR A 104 -11.20 -2.65 -15.27
CA TYR A 104 -12.67 -2.65 -15.43
C TYR A 104 -13.26 -1.23 -15.56
N LEU A 105 -12.72 -0.28 -14.79
CA LEU A 105 -13.12 1.14 -14.83
C LEU A 105 -12.62 1.88 -16.09
N CYS A 106 -11.91 1.17 -16.99
CA CYS A 106 -11.32 1.71 -18.22
C CYS A 106 -10.36 2.89 -17.97
N ILE A 107 -9.62 2.83 -16.87
CA ILE A 107 -8.58 3.81 -16.53
C ILE A 107 -7.33 3.51 -17.36
N GLU A 108 -6.66 4.56 -17.84
CA GLU A 108 -5.46 4.39 -18.67
C GLU A 108 -4.35 3.67 -17.88
N PRO A 109 -3.66 2.70 -18.51
CA PRO A 109 -2.65 1.92 -17.81
C PRO A 109 -1.49 2.82 -17.39
N PHE A 110 -1.13 2.76 -16.11
CA PHE A 110 0.07 3.40 -15.59
C PHE A 110 1.29 3.10 -16.50
N PRO A 111 2.12 4.12 -16.81
CA PRO A 111 3.20 3.96 -17.78
C PRO A 111 4.21 2.91 -17.31
N LEU A 112 4.81 2.22 -18.28
CA LEU A 112 5.94 1.34 -18.00
C LEU A 112 7.11 2.15 -17.43
N PRO A 113 7.82 1.65 -16.39
CA PRO A 113 8.97 2.35 -15.85
C PRO A 113 10.04 2.45 -16.93
N HIS A 114 10.48 3.67 -17.25
CA HIS A 114 11.55 3.83 -18.23
C HIS A 114 12.81 3.13 -17.69
N ARG A 115 13.52 2.38 -18.54
CA ARG A 115 14.77 1.68 -18.18
C ARG A 115 15.79 2.59 -17.47
N ARG A 116 15.77 3.89 -17.80
CA ARG A 116 16.60 4.96 -17.21
C ARG A 116 16.45 5.09 -15.67
N TYR A 117 15.31 4.67 -15.09
CA TYR A 117 15.00 4.88 -13.68
C TYR A 117 15.35 3.71 -12.75
N GLN A 118 15.77 2.54 -13.27
CA GLN A 118 16.38 1.50 -12.41
C GLN A 118 17.60 2.04 -11.65
N ASN A 119 18.32 2.98 -12.26
CA ASN A 119 19.44 3.68 -11.64
C ASN A 119 19.01 4.60 -10.50
N LEU A 120 17.79 5.17 -10.50
CA LEU A 120 17.27 6.00 -9.40
C LEU A 120 16.94 5.17 -8.15
N LEU A 121 16.39 3.96 -8.35
CA LEU A 121 16.17 3.01 -7.26
C LEU A 121 17.51 2.50 -6.70
N ARG A 122 18.48 2.21 -7.57
CA ARG A 122 19.82 1.75 -7.19
C ARG A 122 20.71 2.84 -6.57
N SER A 123 20.53 4.11 -6.94
CA SER A 123 21.28 5.25 -6.39
C SER A 123 20.76 5.75 -5.04
N ASN A 124 19.87 4.99 -4.40
CA ASN A 124 19.22 5.35 -3.14
C ASN A 124 19.64 4.41 -1.99
N PRO A 125 20.93 4.40 -1.58
CA PRO A 125 21.43 3.54 -0.51
C PRO A 125 20.96 4.05 0.86
N VAL A 126 20.68 3.10 1.75
CA VAL A 126 19.97 3.32 3.02
C VAL A 126 20.83 3.93 4.14
N ASN A 127 22.17 3.93 3.99
CA ASN A 127 23.08 4.66 4.87
C ASN A 127 24.02 5.53 4.02
N ILE A 128 23.98 6.85 4.20
CA ILE A 128 25.06 7.75 3.78
C ILE A 128 25.37 8.67 4.96
N GLU A 129 26.48 8.39 5.62
CA GLU A 129 27.07 9.31 6.56
C GLU A 129 27.64 10.52 5.78
N ASN A 130 26.91 11.63 5.90
CA ASN A 130 27.37 13.02 5.80
C ASN A 130 27.36 13.77 4.43
N LYS A 131 27.33 15.11 4.59
CA LYS A 131 27.46 16.22 3.61
C LYS A 131 26.29 16.49 2.64
N ASN A 132 25.23 17.08 3.22
CA ASN A 132 24.26 18.10 2.73
C ASN A 132 23.80 18.10 1.25
N GLN A 133 24.69 18.13 0.25
CA GLN A 133 24.29 18.10 -1.16
C GLN A 133 23.68 16.75 -1.56
N ARG A 134 24.25 15.62 -1.09
CA ARG A 134 23.68 14.29 -1.33
C ARG A 134 22.31 14.12 -0.67
N VAL A 135 22.11 14.69 0.53
CA VAL A 135 20.81 14.68 1.22
C VAL A 135 19.77 15.53 0.48
N LYS A 136 20.16 16.70 -0.07
CA LYS A 136 19.27 17.51 -0.93
C LYS A 136 18.88 16.75 -2.20
N TYR A 137 19.84 16.17 -2.92
CA TYR A 137 19.56 15.37 -4.14
C TYR A 137 18.69 14.14 -3.85
N HIS A 138 18.96 13.44 -2.75
CA HIS A 138 18.17 12.30 -2.28
C HIS A 138 16.73 12.70 -1.94
N LYS A 139 16.52 13.80 -1.20
CA LYS A 139 15.18 14.31 -0.86
C LYS A 139 14.42 14.81 -2.10
N ALA A 140 15.11 15.46 -3.03
CA ALA A 140 14.51 15.97 -4.27
C ALA A 140 13.94 14.85 -5.15
N ASN A 141 14.61 13.70 -5.23
CA ASN A 141 14.23 12.58 -6.09
C ASN A 141 13.32 11.52 -5.41
N LEU A 142 12.78 11.80 -4.21
CA LEU A 142 11.89 10.86 -3.51
C LEU A 142 10.57 10.59 -4.27
N PRO A 143 9.87 11.59 -4.84
CA PRO A 143 8.66 11.35 -5.61
C PRO A 143 8.90 10.45 -6.83
N GLU A 144 9.97 10.70 -7.58
CA GLU A 144 10.34 9.97 -8.80
C GLU A 144 10.77 8.53 -8.47
N ALA A 145 11.50 8.32 -7.37
CA ALA A 145 11.85 6.98 -6.89
C ALA A 145 10.60 6.18 -6.47
N ARG A 146 9.65 6.82 -5.77
CA ARG A 146 8.37 6.19 -5.41
C ARG A 146 7.54 5.86 -6.64
N GLN A 147 7.42 6.79 -7.57
CA GLN A 147 6.70 6.64 -8.82
C GLN A 147 7.29 5.49 -9.66
N THR A 148 8.61 5.48 -9.86
CA THR A 148 9.32 4.40 -10.57
C THR A 148 9.08 3.03 -9.93
N ALA A 149 9.12 2.94 -8.60
CA ALA A 149 8.86 1.68 -7.90
C ALA A 149 7.42 1.21 -8.10
N ALA A 150 6.44 2.11 -8.08
CA ALA A 150 5.04 1.79 -8.31
C ALA A 150 4.82 1.28 -9.75
N GLU A 151 5.36 1.97 -10.76
CA GLU A 151 5.34 1.56 -12.16
C GLU A 151 5.99 0.18 -12.37
N PHE A 152 7.14 -0.06 -11.74
CA PHE A 152 7.81 -1.38 -11.72
C PHE A 152 6.92 -2.48 -11.12
N LEU A 153 6.27 -2.22 -9.98
CA LEU A 153 5.42 -3.19 -9.32
C LEU A 153 4.12 -3.45 -10.08
N ILE A 154 3.56 -2.44 -10.75
CA ILE A 154 2.39 -2.58 -11.64
C ILE A 154 2.77 -3.40 -12.88
N ALA A 155 3.93 -3.13 -13.49
CA ALA A 155 4.42 -3.91 -14.63
C ALA A 155 4.70 -5.38 -14.25
N LEU A 156 5.23 -5.61 -13.04
CA LEU A 156 5.41 -6.95 -12.48
C LEU A 156 4.06 -7.63 -12.20
N ALA A 157 3.11 -6.91 -11.61
CA ALA A 157 1.75 -7.37 -11.36
C ALA A 157 0.99 -7.77 -12.65
N ARG A 158 1.26 -7.07 -13.76
CA ARG A 158 0.71 -7.36 -15.10
C ARG A 158 1.55 -8.35 -15.93
N ASN A 159 2.52 -9.06 -15.33
CA ASN A 159 3.38 -10.05 -15.98
C ASN A 159 4.18 -9.52 -17.19
N GLN A 160 4.51 -8.22 -17.23
CA GLN A 160 5.17 -7.58 -18.38
C GLN A 160 6.70 -7.86 -18.45
N TYR A 161 7.24 -8.68 -17.53
CA TYR A 161 8.64 -9.08 -17.51
C TYR A 161 8.85 -10.53 -17.93
N LYS A 162 9.88 -10.79 -18.75
CA LYS A 162 10.25 -12.14 -19.21
C LYS A 162 10.99 -12.92 -18.12
N LEU A 163 10.25 -13.48 -17.17
CA LEU A 163 10.80 -14.22 -16.02
C LEU A 163 11.59 -15.50 -16.38
N SER A 164 11.55 -15.99 -17.62
CA SER A 164 12.44 -17.08 -18.06
C SER A 164 13.92 -16.66 -18.04
N ASP A 165 14.20 -15.39 -18.35
CA ASP A 165 15.56 -14.85 -18.38
C ASP A 165 16.16 -14.75 -16.96
N SER A 166 17.42 -15.16 -16.81
CA SER A 166 18.14 -15.15 -15.54
C SER A 166 18.58 -13.74 -15.14
N TYR A 167 18.93 -12.88 -16.10
CA TYR A 167 19.31 -11.49 -15.83
C TYR A 167 18.10 -10.68 -15.34
N THR A 168 16.99 -10.73 -16.07
CA THR A 168 15.70 -10.14 -15.68
C THR A 168 15.28 -10.57 -14.27
N ARG A 169 15.38 -11.87 -13.94
CA ARG A 169 15.09 -12.36 -12.57
C ARG A 169 16.01 -11.77 -11.50
N LYS A 170 17.31 -11.68 -11.78
CA LYS A 170 18.30 -11.09 -10.86
C LYS A 170 18.02 -9.60 -10.63
N ASP A 171 17.70 -8.86 -11.69
CA ASP A 171 17.35 -7.44 -11.59
C ASP A 171 16.06 -7.21 -10.81
N ILE A 172 14.99 -7.98 -11.09
CA ILE A 172 13.71 -7.93 -10.37
C ILE A 172 13.93 -8.21 -8.87
N PHE A 173 14.69 -9.26 -8.54
CA PHE A 173 15.04 -9.59 -7.15
C PHE A 173 15.74 -8.42 -6.45
N THR A 174 16.73 -7.80 -7.10
CA THR A 174 17.47 -6.66 -6.56
C THR A 174 16.55 -5.45 -6.33
N LEU A 175 15.66 -5.13 -7.28
CA LEU A 175 14.72 -4.00 -7.15
C LEU A 175 13.71 -4.22 -6.02
N ILE A 176 13.14 -5.42 -5.89
CA ILE A 176 12.24 -5.77 -4.78
C ILE A 176 12.98 -5.60 -3.44
N ASN A 177 14.20 -6.12 -3.32
CA ASN A 177 14.96 -6.05 -2.07
C ASN A 177 15.33 -4.60 -1.68
N ILE A 178 15.64 -3.73 -2.66
CA ILE A 178 15.83 -2.28 -2.45
C ILE A 178 14.56 -1.64 -1.85
N ILE A 179 13.39 -1.92 -2.44
CA ILE A 179 12.11 -1.36 -1.99
C ILE A 179 11.79 -1.82 -0.57
N LEU A 180 11.96 -3.12 -0.27
CA LEU A 180 11.72 -3.66 1.08
C LEU A 180 12.67 -3.09 2.14
N PHE A 181 13.94 -2.87 1.80
CA PHE A 181 14.95 -2.39 2.75
C PHE A 181 14.83 -0.88 3.04
N ASN A 182 14.41 -0.07 2.06
CA ASN A 182 14.45 1.39 2.17
C ASN A 182 13.18 1.98 2.82
N SER A 183 13.11 1.91 4.15
CA SER A 183 12.01 2.47 4.97
C SER A 183 11.90 4.00 4.93
N ALA A 184 12.96 4.71 4.52
CA ALA A 184 12.94 6.17 4.42
C ALA A 184 12.18 6.64 3.16
N VAL A 185 12.24 5.86 2.09
CA VAL A 185 11.52 6.12 0.84
C VAL A 185 10.12 5.51 0.86
N PHE A 186 10.00 4.23 1.27
CA PHE A 186 8.78 3.43 1.16
C PHE A 186 8.17 3.12 2.53
N ASN A 187 6.88 3.42 2.72
CA ASN A 187 6.17 3.17 3.98
C ASN A 187 5.88 1.66 4.21
N SER A 188 5.15 1.30 5.27
CA SER A 188 4.83 -0.12 5.53
C SER A 188 3.97 -0.73 4.43
N ARG A 189 2.85 -0.08 4.07
CA ARG A 189 1.90 -0.51 3.05
C ARG A 189 2.56 -0.75 1.70
N PHE A 190 3.37 0.19 1.22
CA PHE A 190 4.09 0.06 -0.05
C PHE A 190 4.97 -1.19 -0.07
N ARG A 191 5.69 -1.46 1.02
CA ARG A 191 6.57 -2.62 1.17
C ARG A 191 5.81 -3.92 1.39
N HIS A 192 4.65 -3.87 2.05
CA HIS A 192 3.72 -4.98 2.15
C HIS A 192 3.21 -5.41 0.77
N HIS A 193 2.67 -4.46 0.00
CA HIS A 193 2.16 -4.69 -1.35
C HIS A 193 3.28 -5.16 -2.30
N THR A 194 4.49 -4.61 -2.17
CA THR A 194 5.70 -5.10 -2.85
C THR A 194 5.92 -6.59 -2.61
N LEU A 195 5.85 -7.06 -1.35
CA LEU A 195 6.03 -8.46 -1.03
C LEU A 195 4.87 -9.33 -1.56
N ARG A 196 3.63 -8.85 -1.50
CA ARG A 196 2.46 -9.57 -2.04
C ARG A 196 2.56 -9.77 -3.56
N VAL A 197 2.90 -8.72 -4.31
CA VAL A 197 3.13 -8.81 -5.77
C VAL A 197 4.27 -9.79 -6.07
N ALA A 198 5.39 -9.69 -5.35
CA ALA A 198 6.51 -10.60 -5.52
C ALA A 198 6.10 -12.07 -5.28
N LYS A 199 5.36 -12.34 -4.19
CA LYS A 199 4.84 -13.67 -3.84
C LYS A 199 3.94 -14.25 -4.92
N SER A 200 3.06 -13.44 -5.50
CA SER A 200 2.13 -13.88 -6.54
C SER A 200 2.80 -14.09 -7.90
N ARG A 201 3.76 -13.23 -8.29
CA ARG A 201 4.25 -13.17 -9.68
C ARG A 201 5.62 -13.77 -9.93
N CYS A 202 6.57 -13.70 -8.98
CA CYS A 202 7.97 -14.08 -9.25
C CYS A 202 8.65 -14.95 -8.19
N TYR A 203 8.04 -15.19 -7.03
CA TYR A 203 8.63 -15.97 -5.94
C TYR A 203 9.09 -17.38 -6.32
N SER A 204 8.29 -18.09 -7.12
CA SER A 204 8.58 -19.45 -7.61
C SER A 204 9.86 -19.53 -8.46
N PHE A 205 10.28 -18.40 -9.04
CA PHE A 205 11.49 -18.31 -9.87
C PHE A 205 12.76 -17.94 -9.09
N PHE A 206 12.64 -17.62 -7.80
CA PHE A 206 13.75 -17.31 -6.90
C PHE A 206 14.21 -18.55 -6.13
N SER A 207 15.49 -18.60 -5.79
CA SER A 207 16.03 -19.64 -4.92
C SER A 207 15.45 -19.56 -3.49
N LYS A 208 15.44 -20.68 -2.76
CA LYS A 208 15.00 -20.72 -1.35
C LYS A 208 15.74 -19.70 -0.46
N SER A 209 17.02 -19.41 -0.76
CA SER A 209 17.80 -18.38 -0.07
C SER A 209 17.24 -16.98 -0.31
N GLN A 210 17.01 -16.63 -1.59
CA GLN A 210 16.40 -15.35 -1.99
C GLN A 210 14.99 -15.17 -1.42
N GLN A 211 14.14 -16.21 -1.45
CA GLN A 211 12.79 -16.17 -0.86
C GLN A 211 12.84 -15.88 0.65
N ARG A 212 13.74 -16.55 1.38
CA ARG A 212 14.00 -16.29 2.81
C ARG A 212 14.50 -14.87 3.03
N GLN A 213 15.43 -14.38 2.21
CA GLN A 213 15.92 -13.00 2.30
C GLN A 213 14.79 -11.99 2.19
N LEU A 214 13.91 -12.09 1.18
CA LEU A 214 12.77 -11.17 1.02
C LEU A 214 11.80 -11.21 2.21
N GLN A 215 11.50 -12.40 2.75
CA GLN A 215 10.67 -12.55 3.95
C GLN A 215 11.31 -11.91 5.18
N THR A 216 12.60 -12.14 5.39
CA THR A 216 13.38 -11.60 6.51
C THR A 216 13.52 -10.08 6.41
N THR A 217 13.85 -9.54 5.23
CA THR A 217 13.89 -8.09 4.98
C THR A 217 12.55 -7.45 5.31
N HIS A 218 11.43 -8.00 4.81
CA HIS A 218 10.09 -7.49 5.11
C HIS A 218 9.76 -7.54 6.61
N ARG A 219 10.09 -8.64 7.29
CA ARG A 219 9.83 -8.79 8.74
C ARG A 219 10.60 -7.74 9.56
N PHE A 220 11.89 -7.53 9.29
CA PHE A 220 12.67 -6.47 9.95
C PHE A 220 12.22 -5.06 9.55
N ALA A 221 11.76 -4.87 8.32
CA ALA A 221 11.19 -3.63 7.82
C ALA A 221 9.91 -3.19 8.55
N GLN A 222 9.12 -4.14 9.08
CA GLN A 222 7.96 -3.85 9.92
C GLN A 222 8.37 -3.41 11.34
N TYR A 223 9.39 -4.02 11.95
CA TYR A 223 9.84 -3.65 13.30
C TYR A 223 10.56 -2.28 13.38
N ARG A 224 11.13 -1.78 12.28
CA ARG A 224 11.72 -0.41 12.22
C ARG A 224 10.68 0.72 12.09
N GLY A 225 9.39 0.43 12.28
CA GLY A 225 8.29 1.40 12.21
C GLY A 225 8.09 2.27 13.47
N SER A 226 9.02 2.31 14.43
CA SER A 226 8.82 3.02 15.70
C SER A 226 10.10 3.70 16.22
N LYS A 227 10.11 5.03 16.07
CA LYS A 227 11.04 6.02 16.63
C LYS A 227 12.51 5.91 16.19
N SER A 228 13.18 7.07 16.20
CA SER A 228 14.60 7.19 15.91
C SER A 228 15.43 6.32 16.86
N PHE A 229 16.14 5.33 16.32
CA PHE A 229 17.28 4.72 16.99
C PHE A 229 18.55 5.23 16.33
N VAL A 230 19.31 5.99 17.12
CA VAL A 230 20.73 6.21 16.86
C VAL A 230 21.39 4.85 16.93
N TYR A 231 22.03 4.43 15.84
CA TYR A 231 22.98 3.33 15.93
C TYR A 231 24.18 3.85 16.71
N ILE A 232 24.35 3.37 17.94
CA ILE A 232 25.65 3.35 18.57
C ILE A 232 26.50 2.42 17.70
N SER A 233 27.66 2.87 17.26
CA SER A 233 28.61 2.05 16.52
C SER A 233 29.13 0.94 17.44
N ASP A 234 28.96 -0.31 17.02
CA ASP A 234 29.68 -1.44 17.61
C ASP A 234 31.15 -1.37 17.17
N ASP A 235 31.93 -0.54 17.85
CA ASP A 235 33.39 -0.65 17.86
C ASP A 235 33.84 -1.35 19.16
N ASP A 236 34.48 -2.51 18.98
CA ASP A 236 35.39 -3.21 19.90
C ASP A 236 34.98 -3.37 21.37
N LYS A 237 34.19 -4.42 21.66
CA LYS A 237 34.39 -5.26 22.86
C LYS A 237 34.23 -6.74 22.54
N PRO A 238 35.13 -7.64 23.00
CA PRO A 238 34.88 -9.06 22.95
C PRO A 238 33.68 -9.40 23.85
N LEU A 239 32.82 -10.31 23.37
CA LEU A 239 31.71 -10.85 24.17
C LEU A 239 32.28 -11.53 25.42
N PRO A 240 31.78 -11.23 26.63
CA PRO A 240 32.20 -11.95 27.83
C PRO A 240 31.70 -13.39 27.79
N ASP A 241 32.54 -14.34 28.24
CA ASP A 241 32.35 -15.80 28.11
C ASP A 241 31.09 -16.39 28.78
N ASN A 242 30.30 -15.56 29.47
CA ASN A 242 29.11 -15.95 30.22
C ASN A 242 27.83 -15.97 29.35
N PHE A 243 27.93 -15.72 28.04
CA PHE A 243 26.79 -15.61 27.11
C PHE A 243 26.14 -16.97 26.71
N GLN A 244 26.18 -17.98 27.59
CA GLN A 244 25.51 -19.28 27.40
C GLN A 244 24.24 -19.48 28.25
N ASN A 245 23.92 -18.59 29.21
CA ASN A 245 22.86 -18.83 30.20
C ASN A 245 21.81 -17.71 30.36
N THR A 246 21.26 -17.19 29.25
CA THR A 246 20.12 -16.23 29.28
C THR A 246 18.97 -16.61 28.34
N PHE A 247 18.09 -17.46 28.87
CA PHE A 247 16.65 -17.61 28.58
C PHE A 247 16.10 -17.15 27.21
N THR A 248 15.76 -18.14 26.38
CA THR A 248 14.83 -17.96 25.25
C THR A 248 13.38 -18.07 25.72
N TRP A 249 12.60 -17.00 25.63
CA TRP A 249 11.15 -17.06 25.91
C TRP A 249 10.36 -17.62 24.72
N ARG A 250 10.01 -18.91 24.78
CA ARG A 250 8.86 -19.46 24.04
C ARG A 250 7.57 -19.13 24.79
N GLY A 251 6.94 -18.01 24.46
CA GLY A 251 5.68 -17.61 25.07
C GLY A 251 4.46 -18.31 24.46
N HIS A 252 4.16 -19.56 24.86
CA HIS A 252 2.82 -20.15 24.80
C HIS A 252 2.72 -21.35 25.77
N HIS A 253 2.16 -21.11 26.96
CA HIS A 253 1.16 -21.99 27.58
C HIS A 253 0.53 -21.31 28.80
N VAL A 254 -0.79 -21.47 28.95
CA VAL A 254 -1.55 -21.11 30.16
C VAL A 254 -1.70 -22.36 31.03
N PRO A 255 -1.41 -22.27 32.33
CA PRO A 255 -2.06 -23.07 33.38
C PRO A 255 -2.88 -22.12 34.28
N ILE A 256 -4.21 -22.24 34.34
CA ILE A 256 -4.94 -23.19 35.21
C ILE A 256 -4.62 -22.97 36.69
N GLU A 257 -5.61 -22.45 37.41
CA GLU A 257 -5.61 -22.23 38.86
C GLU A 257 -5.49 -23.55 39.63
N ASN A 258 -4.88 -23.51 40.83
CA ASN A 258 -5.29 -24.38 41.92
C ASN A 258 -4.96 -23.80 43.30
N ASN A 259 -5.75 -24.22 44.30
CA ASN A 259 -5.99 -23.54 45.57
C ASN A 259 -5.00 -23.86 46.71
N GLN A 260 -5.27 -23.21 47.87
CA GLN A 260 -4.78 -23.46 49.24
C GLN A 260 -3.47 -22.71 49.60
N THR A 261 -3.31 -22.03 50.73
CA THR A 261 -4.15 -21.79 51.95
C THR A 261 -3.62 -20.47 52.60
N ASN A 262 -4.26 -19.72 53.50
CA ASN A 262 -5.04 -20.08 54.69
C ASN A 262 -5.69 -18.83 55.36
N LEU A 263 -6.73 -19.03 56.19
CA LEU A 263 -7.23 -18.14 57.28
C LEU A 263 -7.76 -16.73 56.87
N LEU A 264 -8.97 -16.27 57.24
CA LEU A 264 -9.69 -16.39 58.52
C LEU A 264 -11.22 -16.60 58.37
N SER A 265 -11.85 -17.00 59.48
CA SER A 265 -13.25 -17.37 59.67
C SER A 265 -14.26 -16.23 59.76
N ALA A 266 -15.47 -16.41 59.20
CA ALA A 266 -16.74 -16.05 59.85
C ALA A 266 -17.97 -16.79 59.25
N THR A 267 -18.66 -17.50 60.15
CA THR A 267 -20.07 -17.97 60.14
C THR A 267 -21.10 -16.96 59.60
N SER A 268 -22.30 -17.31 59.08
CA SER A 268 -23.05 -18.58 59.02
C SER A 268 -24.11 -18.61 57.89
N GLU A 269 -24.64 -19.80 57.59
CA GLU A 269 -26.06 -20.16 57.36
C GLU A 269 -27.13 -19.03 57.41
N LYS A 270 -28.24 -18.98 56.65
CA LYS A 270 -29.02 -19.89 55.75
C LYS A 270 -29.95 -18.96 54.88
N THR A 271 -30.75 -19.33 53.86
CA THR A 271 -31.29 -20.60 53.30
C THR A 271 -31.59 -20.41 51.79
N PHE A 272 -32.13 -21.43 51.09
CA PHE A 272 -32.84 -21.29 49.80
C PHE A 272 -34.33 -20.99 49.99
N THR A 273 -34.88 -20.04 49.22
CA THR A 273 -35.96 -20.22 48.21
C THR A 273 -36.06 -18.94 47.39
#